data_AF-A0A7J9WUJ7-F1
#
_entry.id   AF-A0A7J9WUJ7-F1
#
_cell.length_a   1.000
_cell.length_b   1.000
_cell.length_c   1.000
_cell.angle_alpha   90.00
_cell.angle_beta   90.00
_cell.angle_gamma   90.00
#
_symmetry.space_group_name_H-M   'P 1'
#
loop_
_entity.id
_entity.type
_entity.pdbx_description
1 polymer ?
#
loop_
_entity_poly.entity_id
_entity_poly.type
_entity_poly.pdbx_seq_one_letter_code
_entity_poly.pdbx_strand_id
1 'polypeptide(L)'
;MRNARIAAVLTWVYAAAFGFPAIPVAAHLLQSGRLPTFLDLFPMYGGPWSSRVEDRTFAVLLIAFLIVTLVSASAAWLVRNGSKAGAVLSLVMLPIEAVFWLGFALPFPWLIGIARAALLALAWKSLE
;
A
#
# COMPACT_ATOMS: atom_id res chain seq x y z
N MET A 1 -14.14 -16.55 9.07
CA MET A 1 -14.79 -15.28 8.68
C MET A 1 -14.37 -14.03 9.45
N ARG A 2 -14.33 -13.99 10.80
CA ARG A 2 -13.94 -12.76 11.54
C ARG A 2 -12.57 -12.20 11.13
N ASN A 3 -11.54 -13.05 11.10
CA ASN A 3 -10.18 -12.63 10.72
C ASN A 3 -10.09 -12.12 9.27
N ALA A 4 -10.85 -12.72 8.35
CA ALA A 4 -10.95 -12.26 6.96
C ALA A 4 -11.54 -10.85 6.86
N ARG A 5 -12.57 -10.54 7.67
CA ARG A 5 -13.15 -9.18 7.75
C ARG A 5 -12.15 -8.17 8.31
N ILE A 6 -11.42 -8.53 9.37
CA ILE A 6 -10.39 -7.67 9.97
C ILE A 6 -9.27 -7.42 8.96
N ALA A 7 -8.78 -8.46 8.28
CA ALA A 7 -7.76 -8.35 7.24
C ALA A 7 -8.20 -7.39 6.12
N ALA A 8 -9.46 -7.49 5.70
CA ALA A 8 -10.00 -6.63 4.66
C ALA A 8 -10.07 -5.16 5.09
N VAL A 9 -10.64 -4.89 6.27
CA VAL A 9 -10.74 -3.53 6.83
C VAL A 9 -9.34 -2.93 7.00
N LEU A 10 -8.40 -3.69 7.57
CA LEU A 10 -7.02 -3.24 7.74
C LEU A 10 -6.36 -2.89 6.40
N THR A 11 -6.60 -3.69 5.35
CA THR A 11 -6.08 -3.43 4.01
C THR A 11 -6.70 -2.18 3.38
N TRP A 12 -8.00 -1.94 3.57
CA TRP A 12 -8.66 -0.74 3.06
C TRP A 12 -8.21 0.53 3.77
N VAL A 13 -8.05 0.49 5.09
CA VAL A 13 -7.49 1.61 5.86
C VAL A 13 -6.07 1.93 5.37
N TYR A 14 -5.26 0.90 5.15
CA TYR A 14 -3.93 1.06 4.56
C TYR A 14 -3.97 1.70 3.16
N ALA A 15 -4.81 1.20 2.26
CA ALA A 15 -4.94 1.75 0.91
C ALA A 15 -5.43 3.21 0.92
N ALA A 16 -6.35 3.56 1.83
CA ALA A 16 -6.80 4.93 2.00
C ALA A 16 -5.71 5.84 2.59
N ALA A 17 -4.95 5.36 3.58
CA ALA A 17 -3.93 6.14 4.27
C ALA A 17 -2.64 6.31 3.48
N PHE A 18 -2.26 5.33 2.64
CA PHE A 18 -0.97 5.32 1.93
C PHE A 18 -1.13 5.28 0.41
N GLY A 19 -2.24 4.79 -0.15
CA GLY A 19 -2.47 4.80 -1.59
C GLY A 19 -2.98 6.16 -2.07
N PHE A 20 -4.11 6.62 -1.52
CA PHE A 20 -4.79 7.82 -2.02
C PHE A 20 -3.98 9.12 -1.93
N PRO A 21 -3.19 9.37 -0.87
CA PRO A 21 -2.37 10.58 -0.83
C PRO A 21 -1.29 10.63 -1.91
N ALA A 22 -0.97 9.50 -2.57
CA ALA A 22 -0.05 9.50 -3.71
C ALA A 22 -0.53 10.39 -4.87
N ILE A 23 -1.85 10.60 -5.02
CA ILE A 23 -2.43 11.46 -6.07
C ILE A 23 -2.04 12.93 -5.84
N PRO A 24 -2.44 13.59 -4.72
CA PRO A 24 -2.07 14.98 -4.49
C PRO A 24 -0.56 15.17 -4.33
N VAL A 25 0.17 14.17 -3.81
CA VAL A 25 1.65 14.24 -3.71
C VAL A 25 2.30 14.25 -5.10
N ALA A 26 1.86 13.38 -6.01
CA ALA A 26 2.38 13.37 -7.38
C ALA A 26 2.05 14.67 -8.12
N ALA A 27 0.82 15.19 -7.96
CA ALA A 27 0.43 16.47 -8.53
C ALA A 27 1.29 17.62 -8.00
N HIS A 28 1.51 17.68 -6.68
CA HIS A 28 2.35 18.70 -6.07
C HIS A 28 3.79 18.62 -6.57
N LEU A 29 4.39 17.42 -6.60
CA LEU A 29 5.74 17.21 -7.10
C LEU A 29 5.92 17.73 -8.53
N LEU A 30 4.97 17.41 -9.42
CA LEU A 30 5.02 17.86 -10.82
C LEU A 30 4.83 19.38 -10.98
N GLN A 31 4.19 20.04 -10.02
CA GLN A 31 3.96 21.50 -10.04
C GLN A 31 5.11 22.29 -9.42
N SER A 32 5.67 21.80 -8.30
CA SER A 32 6.64 22.55 -7.50
C SER A 32 8.09 22.04 -7.64
N GLY A 33 8.30 20.87 -8.25
CA GLY A 33 9.60 20.20 -8.30
C GLY A 33 10.09 19.73 -6.92
N ARG A 34 9.19 19.64 -5.93
CA ARG A 34 9.50 19.26 -4.55
C ARG A 34 8.40 18.39 -3.96
N LEU A 35 8.78 17.46 -3.10
CA LEU A 35 7.80 16.68 -2.32
C LEU A 35 7.15 17.58 -1.26
N PRO A 36 5.83 17.47 -1.04
CA PRO A 36 5.18 18.14 0.07
C PRO A 36 5.63 17.53 1.40
N THR A 37 5.60 18.33 2.46
CA THR A 37 5.93 17.90 3.82
C THR A 37 4.68 17.45 4.57
N PHE A 38 4.80 16.38 5.35
CA PHE A 38 3.74 15.99 6.28
C PHE A 38 3.86 16.81 7.56
N LEU A 39 2.94 17.76 7.77
CA LEU A 39 2.92 18.66 8.93
C LEU A 39 4.27 19.37 9.16
N ASP A 40 5.00 19.68 8.07
CA ASP A 40 6.35 20.26 8.12
C ASP A 40 7.42 19.43 8.86
N LEU A 41 7.14 18.14 9.14
CA LEU A 41 8.07 17.26 9.84
C LEU A 41 9.02 16.52 8.88
N PHE A 42 8.49 15.98 7.78
CA PHE A 42 9.27 15.20 6.81
C PHE A 42 8.63 15.19 5.41
N PRO A 43 9.43 14.99 4.34
CA PRO A 43 8.89 14.84 2.98
C PRO A 43 8.00 13.61 2.85
N MET A 44 6.78 13.78 2.36
CA MET A 44 5.85 12.68 2.11
C MET A 44 6.38 11.76 1.01
N TYR A 45 6.35 10.45 1.25
CA TYR A 45 6.86 9.42 0.34
C TYR A 45 8.34 9.58 -0.03
N GLY A 46 9.13 10.38 0.69
CA GLY A 46 10.57 10.51 0.42
C GLY A 46 11.33 9.18 0.59
N GLY A 47 12.63 9.18 0.42
CA GLY A 47 13.46 7.98 0.70
C GLY A 47 14.42 7.66 -0.43
N PRO A 48 14.86 6.39 -0.57
CA PRO A 48 15.88 6.01 -1.54
C PRO A 48 15.57 6.43 -2.97
N TRP A 49 14.30 6.40 -3.41
CA TRP A 49 13.96 6.78 -4.78
C TRP A 49 13.92 8.30 -4.98
N SER A 50 13.59 9.09 -3.96
CA SER A 50 13.39 10.54 -4.16
C SER A 50 14.67 11.29 -4.50
N SER A 51 15.84 10.69 -4.26
CA SER A 51 17.16 11.24 -4.62
C SER A 51 17.83 10.54 -5.81
N ARG A 52 17.22 9.49 -6.36
CA ARG A 52 17.84 8.62 -7.38
C ARG A 52 17.13 8.64 -8.73
N VAL A 53 15.92 9.15 -8.80
CA VAL A 53 15.15 9.27 -10.05
C VAL A 53 14.63 10.69 -10.22
N GLU A 54 14.37 11.07 -11.47
CA GLU A 54 13.76 12.36 -11.81
C GLU A 54 12.30 12.46 -11.32
N ASP A 55 11.82 13.67 -11.10
CA ASP A 55 10.48 13.97 -10.59
C ASP A 55 9.35 13.28 -11.37
N ARG A 56 9.45 13.24 -12.70
CA ARG A 56 8.45 12.58 -13.55
C ARG A 56 8.41 11.07 -13.31
N THR A 57 9.58 10.43 -13.23
CA THR A 57 9.70 9.00 -12.92
C THR A 57 9.21 8.72 -11.52
N PHE A 58 9.51 9.60 -10.56
CA PHE A 58 9.03 9.49 -9.19
C PHE A 58 7.50 9.60 -9.10
N ALA A 59 6.89 10.54 -9.84
CA ALA A 59 5.44 10.66 -9.94
C ALA A 59 4.81 9.39 -10.54
N VAL A 60 5.42 8.78 -11.55
CA VAL A 60 4.97 7.49 -12.09
C VAL A 60 5.03 6.39 -11.01
N LEU A 61 6.09 6.34 -10.20
CA LEU A 61 6.18 5.39 -9.09
C LEU A 61 5.07 5.60 -8.04
N LEU A 62 4.71 6.85 -7.74
CA LEU A 62 3.59 7.16 -6.84
C LEU A 62 2.25 6.64 -7.39
N ILE A 63 1.99 6.83 -8.69
CA ILE A 63 0.78 6.30 -9.33
C ILE A 63 0.82 4.77 -9.41
N ALA A 64 1.97 4.17 -9.69
CA ALA A 64 2.14 2.72 -9.65
C ALA A 64 1.83 2.17 -8.25
N PHE A 65 2.28 2.83 -7.19
CA PHE A 65 1.97 2.44 -5.82
C PHE A 65 0.48 2.53 -5.51
N LEU A 66 -0.19 3.61 -5.94
CA LEU A 66 -1.65 3.71 -5.84
C LEU A 66 -2.32 2.50 -6.50
N ILE A 67 -1.94 2.13 -7.72
CA ILE A 67 -2.50 0.98 -8.43
C ILE A 67 -2.27 -0.31 -7.62
N VAL A 68 -1.07 -0.55 -7.10
CA VAL A 68 -0.77 -1.71 -6.25
C VAL A 68 -1.69 -1.74 -5.02
N THR A 69 -1.87 -0.61 -4.33
CA THR A 69 -2.75 -0.53 -3.15
C THR A 69 -4.21 -0.77 -3.48
N LEU A 70 -4.67 -0.35 -4.67
CA LEU A 70 -6.02 -0.62 -5.17
C LEU A 70 -6.20 -2.11 -5.48
N VAL A 71 -5.23 -2.76 -6.11
CA VAL A 71 -5.25 -4.21 -6.34
C VAL A 71 -5.30 -4.97 -5.02
N SER A 72 -4.51 -4.57 -4.03
CA SER A 72 -4.58 -5.11 -2.67
C SER A 72 -5.96 -4.89 -2.02
N ALA A 73 -6.56 -3.72 -2.18
CA ALA A 73 -7.90 -3.42 -1.67
C ALA A 73 -8.98 -4.29 -2.33
N SER A 74 -8.87 -4.55 -3.63
CA SER A 74 -9.75 -5.47 -4.37
C SER A 74 -9.54 -6.93 -3.91
N ALA A 75 -8.30 -7.36 -3.69
CA ALA A 75 -8.00 -8.68 -3.14
C ALA A 75 -8.61 -8.85 -1.74
N ALA A 76 -8.53 -7.81 -0.90
CA ALA A 76 -9.17 -7.76 0.41
C ALA A 76 -10.70 -7.85 0.34
N TRP A 77 -11.34 -7.28 -0.69
CA TRP A 77 -12.77 -7.46 -0.93
C TRP A 77 -13.11 -8.93 -1.21
N LEU A 78 -12.33 -9.62 -2.04
CA LEU A 78 -12.49 -11.05 -2.29
C LEU A 78 -12.30 -11.89 -1.02
N VAL A 79 -11.28 -11.57 -0.20
CA VAL A 79 -11.05 -12.21 1.10
C VAL A 79 -12.23 -12.04 2.04
N ARG A 80 -12.81 -10.83 2.10
CA ARG A 80 -14.00 -10.55 2.93
C ARG A 80 -15.19 -11.43 2.53
N ASN A 81 -15.31 -11.76 1.24
CA ASN A 81 -16.35 -12.62 0.69
C ASN A 81 -16.01 -14.12 0.79
N GLY A 82 -14.91 -14.48 1.44
CA GLY A 82 -14.53 -15.88 1.67
C GLY A 82 -13.62 -16.49 0.60
N SER A 83 -13.15 -15.74 -0.40
CA SER A 83 -12.37 -16.30 -1.50
C SER A 83 -10.92 -16.60 -1.12
N LYS A 84 -10.49 -17.85 -1.33
CA LYS A 84 -9.08 -18.25 -1.19
C LYS A 84 -8.18 -17.66 -2.28
N ALA A 85 -8.69 -17.49 -3.49
CA ALA A 85 -7.97 -16.78 -4.57
C ALA A 85 -7.65 -15.32 -4.17
N GLY A 86 -8.60 -14.64 -3.51
CA GLY A 86 -8.37 -13.30 -2.94
C GLY A 86 -7.26 -13.29 -1.88
N ALA A 87 -7.16 -14.33 -1.05
CA ALA A 87 -6.10 -14.45 -0.06
C ALA A 87 -4.72 -14.69 -0.70
N VAL A 88 -4.65 -15.56 -1.72
CA VAL A 88 -3.41 -15.77 -2.50
C VAL A 88 -2.97 -14.47 -3.15
N LEU A 89 -3.88 -13.77 -3.84
CA LEU A 89 -3.57 -12.47 -4.44
C LEU A 89 -3.07 -11.46 -3.40
N SER A 90 -3.72 -11.40 -2.23
CA SER A 90 -3.30 -10.53 -1.13
C SER A 90 -1.88 -10.83 -0.65
N LEU A 91 -1.52 -12.12 -0.55
CA LEU A 91 -0.16 -12.54 -0.15
C LEU A 91 0.88 -12.23 -1.22
N VAL A 92 0.54 -12.39 -2.51
CA VAL A 92 1.43 -12.04 -3.64
C VAL A 92 1.66 -10.54 -3.73
N MET A 93 0.69 -9.72 -3.35
CA MET A 93 0.86 -8.26 -3.34
C MET A 93 1.84 -7.78 -2.25
N LEU A 94 1.97 -8.49 -1.12
CA LEU A 94 2.86 -8.06 -0.01
C LEU A 94 4.32 -7.83 -0.43
N PRO A 95 5.01 -8.74 -1.16
CA PRO A 95 6.37 -8.47 -1.62
C PRO A 95 6.44 -7.31 -2.62
N ILE A 96 5.41 -7.12 -3.46
CA ILE A 96 5.36 -6.01 -4.41
C ILE A 96 5.22 -4.68 -3.64
N GLU A 97 4.30 -4.61 -2.69
CA GLU A 97 4.13 -3.47 -1.80
C GLU A 97 5.41 -3.17 -1.01
N ALA A 98 6.12 -4.20 -0.54
CA ALA A 98 7.38 -4.05 0.19
C ALA A 98 8.46 -3.30 -0.62
N VAL A 99 8.52 -3.50 -1.94
CA VAL A 99 9.43 -2.72 -2.81
C VAL A 99 9.11 -1.23 -2.72
N PHE A 100 7.83 -0.86 -2.75
CA PHE A 100 7.41 0.53 -2.60
C PHE A 100 7.62 1.07 -1.19
N TRP A 101 7.39 0.26 -0.16
CA TRP A 101 7.64 0.68 1.22
C TRP A 101 9.11 1.04 1.45
N LEU A 102 10.02 0.23 0.90
CA LEU A 102 11.46 0.48 0.97
C LEU A 102 11.85 1.69 0.11
N GLY A 103 11.32 1.78 -1.11
CA GLY A 103 11.60 2.88 -2.03
C GLY A 103 11.16 4.26 -1.53
N PHE A 104 10.02 4.30 -0.83
CA PHE A 104 9.43 5.49 -0.19
C PHE A 104 9.68 5.56 1.32
N ALA A 105 10.59 4.74 1.85
CA ALA A 105 10.97 4.70 3.26
C ALA A 105 9.78 4.78 4.24
N LEU A 106 8.68 4.09 3.96
CA LEU A 106 7.44 4.21 4.73
C LEU A 106 7.58 3.47 6.08
N PRO A 107 7.36 4.15 7.23
CA PRO A 107 7.72 3.61 8.54
C PRO A 107 6.70 2.63 9.13
N PHE A 108 5.45 2.59 8.65
CA PHE A 108 4.38 1.76 9.21
C PHE A 108 3.91 0.57 8.34
N PRO A 109 3.93 0.62 7.00
CA PRO A 109 3.33 -0.43 6.16
C PRO A 109 3.82 -1.87 6.37
N TRP A 110 5.09 -2.10 6.65
CA TRP A 110 5.65 -3.41 7.03
C TRP A 110 4.93 -4.09 8.21
N LEU A 111 4.63 -3.35 9.28
CA LEU A 111 3.87 -3.90 10.42
C LEU A 111 2.45 -4.28 10.01
N ILE A 112 1.82 -3.45 9.18
CA ILE A 112 0.50 -3.70 8.62
C ILE A 112 0.53 -4.94 7.71
N GLY A 113 1.57 -5.09 6.89
CA GLY A 113 1.78 -6.24 6.01
C GLY A 113 1.90 -7.55 6.80
N ILE A 114 2.68 -7.57 7.87
CA ILE A 114 2.81 -8.73 8.77
C ILE A 114 1.46 -9.06 9.41
N ALA A 115 0.74 -8.06 9.93
CA ALA A 115 -0.57 -8.27 10.52
C ALA A 115 -1.58 -8.83 9.51
N ARG A 116 -1.58 -8.31 8.27
CA ARG A 116 -2.41 -8.83 7.16
C ARG A 116 -2.07 -10.29 6.86
N ALA A 117 -0.79 -10.64 6.73
CA ALA A 117 -0.37 -12.02 6.49
C ALA A 117 -0.83 -12.97 7.62
N ALA A 118 -0.65 -12.57 8.88
CA ALA A 118 -1.09 -13.35 10.03
C ALA A 118 -2.61 -13.54 10.05
N LEU A 119 -3.39 -12.49 9.80
CA LEU A 119 -4.85 -12.56 9.74
C LEU A 119 -5.34 -13.47 8.60
N LEU A 120 -4.67 -13.45 7.45
CA LEU A 120 -4.97 -14.35 6.32
C LEU A 120 -4.66 -15.80 6.68
N ALA A 121 -3.52 -16.07 7.32
CA ALA A 121 -3.18 -17.41 7.80
C ALA A 121 -4.23 -17.94 8.79
N LEU A 122 -4.67 -17.10 9.73
CA LEU A 122 -5.73 -17.43 10.69
C LEU A 122 -7.12 -17.56 10.03
N ALA A 123 -7.35 -16.92 8.89
CA ALA A 123 -8.60 -17.02 8.14
C ALA A 123 -8.62 -18.21 7.17
N TRP A 124 -7.45 -18.78 6.84
CA TRP A 124 -7.24 -19.66 5.68
C TRP A 124 -8.22 -20.82 5.56
N LYS A 125 -8.46 -21.55 6.66
CA LYS A 125 -9.38 -22.69 6.69
C LYS A 125 -10.86 -22.31 6.51
N SER A 126 -11.20 -21.03 6.70
CA SER A 126 -12.55 -20.52 6.51
C SER A 126 -12.78 -19.89 5.14
N LEU A 127 -11.78 -19.98 4.25
CA LEU A 127 -11.88 -19.50 2.88
C LEU A 127 -12.12 -20.68 1.94
N GLU A 128 -12.97 -20.45 0.94
CA GLU A 128 -13.31 -21.38 -0.13
C GLU A 128 -12.34 -21.18 -1.29
#